data_AF-A0A970S294-F1
#
_entry.id   AF-A0A970S294-F1
#
_cell.length_a   1.000
_cell.length_b   1.000
_cell.length_c   1.000
_cell.angle_alpha   90.00
_cell.angle_beta   90.00
_cell.angle_gamma   90.00
#
_symmetry.space_group_name_H-M   'P 1'
#
loop_
_entity.id
_entity.type
_entity.pdbx_description
1 polymer ?
#
loop_
_entity_poly.entity_id
_entity_poly.type
_entity_poly.pdbx_seq_one_letter_code
_entity_poly.pdbx_strand_id
1 'polypeptide(L)' 'TMREKEEFLKEIIENDYVLMFQHDMEVECCRIKRTERGSYRMAESFTLKDFISQS' A
#
# COMPACT_ATOMS: atom_id res chain seq x y z
N THR A 1 -17.57 -2.23 -8.51
CA THR A 1 -17.98 -0.83 -8.81
C THR A 1 -16.84 0.11 -8.48
N MET A 2 -16.65 1.23 -9.20
CA MET A 2 -15.53 2.16 -8.94
C MET A 2 -15.45 2.63 -7.48
N ARG A 3 -16.61 2.80 -6.82
CA ARG A 3 -16.73 3.17 -5.40
C ARG A 3 -16.11 2.17 -4.43
N GLU A 4 -16.22 0.86 -4.69
CA GLU A 4 -15.69 -0.16 -3.79
C GLU A 4 -14.15 -0.13 -3.75
N LYS A 5 -13.51 0.19 -4.89
CA LYS A 5 -12.05 0.38 -4.92
C LYS A 5 -11.62 1.61 -4.15
N GLU A 6 -12.36 2.72 -4.22
CA GLU A 6 -12.03 3.93 -3.45
C GLU A 6 -12.16 3.70 -1.94
N GLU A 7 -13.25 3.07 -1.51
CA GLU A 7 -13.46 2.72 -0.10
C GLU A 7 -12.38 1.75 0.39
N PHE A 8 -12.02 0.74 -0.41
CA PHE A 8 -10.93 -0.19 -0.11
C PHE A 8 -9.58 0.53 0.04
N LEU A 9 -9.24 1.43 -0.89
CA LEU A 9 -8.00 2.20 -0.82
C LEU A 9 -8.01 3.21 0.34
N LYS A 10 -9.19 3.70 0.75
CA LYS A 10 -9.36 4.56 1.91
C LYS A 10 -9.18 3.78 3.21
N GLU A 11 -9.79 2.61 3.33
CA GLU A 11 -9.61 1.70 4.46
C GLU A 11 -8.15 1.26 4.61
N ILE A 12 -7.48 0.98 3.49
CA ILE A 12 -6.03 0.71 3.46
C ILE A 12 -5.24 1.83 4.13
N ILE A 13 -5.57 3.08 3.81
CA ILE A 13 -4.88 4.25 4.37
C ILE A 13 -5.27 4.48 5.83
N GLU A 14 -6.56 4.34 6.17
CA GLU A 14 -7.05 4.56 7.54
C GLU A 14 -6.50 3.55 8.54
N ASN A 15 -6.22 2.31 8.09
CA ASN A 15 -5.71 1.23 8.94
C ASN A 15 -4.22 0.93 8.68
N ASP A 16 -3.51 1.76 7.92
CA ASP A 16 -2.09 1.57 7.56
C ASP A 16 -1.77 0.19 6.95
N TYR A 17 -2.64 -0.33 6.09
CA TYR A 17 -2.39 -1.60 5.41
C TYR A 17 -1.24 -1.48 4.39
N VAL A 18 -0.48 -2.56 4.30
CA VAL A 18 0.64 -2.71 3.37
C VAL A 18 0.20 -3.60 2.22
N LEU A 19 0.33 -3.11 0.98
CA LEU A 19 0.03 -3.86 -0.23
C LEU A 19 1.25 -4.71 -0.61
N MET A 20 1.08 -6.03 -0.61
CA MET A 20 2.13 -6.97 -0.98
C MET A 20 2.01 -7.38 -2.46
N PHE A 21 3.08 -7.20 -3.24
CA PHE A 21 3.16 -7.57 -4.64
C PHE A 21 4.09 -8.78 -4.80
N GLN A 22 3.52 -9.97 -5.01
CA GLN A 22 4.30 -11.23 -5.11
C GLN A 22 5.16 -11.37 -6.38
N HIS A 23 5.06 -10.45 -7.35
CA HIS A 23 5.70 -10.58 -8.66
C HIS A 23 7.01 -9.80 -8.82
N ASP A 24 7.34 -8.89 -7.91
CA ASP A 24 8.53 -8.04 -7.99
C ASP A 24 9.50 -8.35 -6.85
N MET A 25 10.73 -8.72 -7.20
CA MET A 25 11.76 -9.17 -6.26
C MET A 25 12.39 -8.00 -5.47
N GLU A 26 12.23 -6.77 -5.95
CA GLU A 26 12.77 -5.56 -5.32
C GLU A 26 11.73 -4.79 -4.49
N VAL A 27 10.44 -4.95 -4.82
CA VAL A 27 9.34 -4.22 -4.18
C VAL A 27 8.22 -5.21 -3.82
N GLU A 28 8.47 -5.96 -2.75
CA GLU A 28 7.49 -6.93 -2.26
C GLU A 28 6.32 -6.25 -1.54
N CYS A 29 6.52 -5.08 -0.93
CA CYS A 29 5.53 -4.38 -0.12
C CYS A 29 5.52 -2.88 -0.41
N CYS A 30 4.34 -2.27 -0.51
CA CYS A 30 4.17 -0.82 -0.62
C CYS A 30 3.04 -0.29 0.25
N ARG A 31 3.25 0.90 0.83
CA ARG A 31 2.18 1.74 1.38
C ARG A 31 1.66 2.70 0.33
N ILE A 32 0.34 2.91 0.32
CA ILE A 32 -0.30 3.92 -0.51
C ILE A 32 -0.68 5.14 0.33
N LYS A 33 -0.65 6.32 -0.28
CA LYS A 33 -1.14 7.57 0.29
C LYS A 33 -2.15 8.22 -0.65
N ARG A 34 -3.11 8.90 -0.04
CA ARG A 34 -4.09 9.72 -0.74
C ARG A 34 -3.44 11.06 -1.05
N THR A 35 -3.43 11.44 -2.31
CA THR A 35 -3.01 12.79 -2.73
C THR A 35 -4.20 13.76 -2.62
N GLU A 36 -3.92 15.06 -2.49
CA GLU A 36 -4.94 16.11 -2.39
C GLU A 36 -5.94 16.13 -3.56
N ARG A 37 -5.54 15.58 -4.71
CA ARG A 37 -6.40 15.43 -5.90
C ARG A 37 -7.33 14.21 -5.88
N GLY A 38 -7.32 13.42 -4.81
CA GLY A 38 -8.09 12.16 -4.72
C GLY A 38 -7.44 10.97 -5.44
N SER A 39 -6.26 11.14 -6.04
CA SER A 39 -5.49 10.02 -6.60
C SER A 39 -4.69 9.30 -5.52
N TYR A 40 -4.60 7.98 -5.61
CA TYR A 40 -3.76 7.16 -4.73
C TYR A 40 -2.38 7.00 -5.35
N ARG A 41 -1.32 7.29 -4.58
CA ARG A 41 0.07 7.11 -5.00
C ARG A 41 0.83 6.24 -4.00
N MET A 42 1.85 5.55 -4.49
CA MET A 42 2.80 4.86 -3.62
C MET A 42 3.55 5.89 -2.76
N ALA A 43 3.58 5.65 -1.45
CA ALA A 43 4.25 6.49 -0.47
C ALA A 43 5.64 5.94 -0.16
N GLU A 44 5.68 4.68 0.26
CA GLU A 44 6.88 3.94 0.64
C GLU A 44 6.80 2.53 0.08
N SER A 45 7.95 2.00 -0.33
CA SER A 45 8.12 0.65 -0.83
C SER A 45 9.24 -0.01 -0.05
N PHE A 46 9.00 -1.20 0.45
CA PHE A 46 9.95 -1.98 1.24
C PHE A 46 9.81 -3.47 0.91
N THR A 47 10.75 -4.26 1.39
CA THR A 47 10.69 -5.73 1.24
C THR A 47 9.95 -6.32 2.42
N LEU A 48 9.29 -7.47 2.20
CA LEU A 48 8.63 -8.18 3.29
C LEU A 48 9.67 -8.60 4.34
N LYS A 49 10.89 -8.91 3.89
CA LYS A 49 12.02 -9.22 4.76
C LYS A 49 12.38 -8.09 5.72
N ASP A 50 12.37 -6.83 5.26
CA ASP A 50 12.61 -5.67 6.13
C ASP A 50 11.52 -5.55 7.22
N PHE A 51 10.26 -5.74 6.83
CA PHE A 51 9.12 -5.70 7.74
C PHE A 51 9.14 -6.82 8.79
N ILE A 52 9.38 -8.06 8.37
CA ILE A 52 9.43 -9.22 9.28
C ILE A 52 10.68 -9.18 10.16
N SER A 53 11.81 -8.63 9.67
CA SER A 53 13.06 -8.55 10.43
C SER A 53 13.02 -7.52 11.56
N GLN A 54 12.02 -6.65 11.61
CA GLN A 54 11.81 -5.67 12.69
C GLN A 54 10.89 -6.18 13.82
N SER A 55 10.39 -7.42 13.76
CA SER A 55 9.59 -8.07 14.81
C SER A 55 10.40 -8.96 15.75
#